data_AF-A0A242W2Q3-F1
#
_entry.id   AF-A0A242W2Q3-F1
#
_cell.length_a   1.000
_cell.length_b   1.000
_cell.length_c   1.000
_cell.angle_alpha   90.00
_cell.angle_beta   90.00
_cell.angle_gamma   90.00
#
_symmetry.space_group_name_H-M   'P 1'
#
loop_
_entity.id
_entity.type
_entity.pdbx_description
1 polymer ?
#
loop_
_entity_poly.entity_id
_entity_poly.type
_entity_poly.pdbx_seq_one_letter_code
_entity_poly.pdbx_strand_id
1 'polypeptide(L)'
;MTTAKKTKQKEPINVDIKINTPKQALATRKMLMDMYCQRKIDRTDLNALTYVMQGASVDHKGIQEGEKLKIEREKVAIQERAVIVSEEMKLKQEQRIEELEAILEEMQDELTQVN
;
A
#
# COMPACT_ATOMS: atom_id res chain seq x y z
N MET A 1 -40.38 -12.77 52.73
CA MET A 1 -40.21 -13.62 51.52
C MET A 1 -39.61 -12.75 50.41
N THR A 2 -38.28 -12.69 50.34
CA THR A 2 -37.55 -11.95 49.31
C THR A 2 -37.54 -12.81 48.03
N THR A 3 -38.33 -12.42 47.02
CA THR A 3 -38.34 -13.09 45.73
C THR A 3 -37.05 -12.75 44.97
N ALA A 4 -36.07 -13.64 45.00
CA ALA A 4 -34.89 -13.55 44.16
C ALA A 4 -35.32 -13.61 42.69
N LYS A 5 -35.20 -12.48 41.97
CA LYS A 5 -35.31 -12.45 40.51
C LYS A 5 -34.20 -13.33 39.96
N LYS A 6 -34.56 -14.49 39.40
CA LYS A 6 -33.64 -15.33 38.61
C LYS A 6 -33.11 -14.47 37.46
N THR A 7 -31.88 -14.00 37.58
CA THR A 7 -31.14 -13.41 36.47
C THR A 7 -30.97 -14.51 35.42
N LYS A 8 -31.75 -14.44 34.33
CA LYS A 8 -31.52 -15.28 33.16
C LYS A 8 -30.09 -14.99 32.68
N GLN A 9 -29.19 -15.94 32.88
CA GLN A 9 -27.85 -15.90 32.32
C GLN A 9 -28.02 -15.83 30.81
N LYS A 10 -27.61 -14.71 30.19
CA LYS A 10 -27.69 -14.54 28.74
C LYS A 10 -26.77 -15.57 28.10
N GLU A 11 -27.28 -16.28 27.10
CA GLU A 11 -26.49 -17.25 26.35
C GLU A 11 -25.26 -16.56 25.73
N PRO A 12 -24.08 -17.22 25.71
CA PRO A 12 -22.90 -16.64 25.09
C PRO A 12 -23.16 -16.37 23.61
N ILE A 13 -22.99 -15.11 23.19
CA ILE A 13 -23.17 -14.70 21.81
C ILE A 13 -21.87 -15.04 21.07
N ASN A 14 -21.92 -16.08 20.26
CA ASN A 14 -20.78 -16.49 19.45
C ASN A 14 -20.77 -15.66 18.14
N VAL A 15 -19.95 -14.62 18.10
CA VAL A 15 -19.75 -13.80 16.89
C VAL A 15 -18.44 -14.22 16.23
N ASP A 16 -18.51 -14.88 15.07
CA ASP A 16 -17.32 -15.18 14.27
C ASP A 16 -16.85 -13.91 13.55
N ILE A 17 -15.84 -13.25 14.12
CA ILE A 17 -15.27 -12.01 13.58
C ILE A 17 -13.95 -12.34 12.88
N LYS A 18 -14.00 -12.52 11.54
CA LYS A 18 -12.82 -12.64 10.69
C LYS A 18 -12.59 -11.34 9.93
N ILE A 19 -11.70 -10.49 10.46
CA ILE A 19 -11.33 -9.21 9.85
C ILE A 19 -9.95 -9.37 9.22
N ASN A 20 -9.90 -9.51 7.89
CA ASN A 20 -8.65 -9.55 7.14
C ASN A 20 -8.42 -8.25 6.36
N THR A 21 -9.43 -7.39 6.25
CA THR A 21 -9.38 -6.15 5.47
C THR A 21 -10.14 -5.00 6.13
N PRO A 22 -9.79 -3.74 5.84
CA PRO A 22 -10.54 -2.58 6.35
C PRO A 22 -12.02 -2.56 5.94
N LYS A 23 -12.35 -3.07 4.74
CA LYS A 23 -13.74 -3.21 4.28
C LYS A 23 -14.53 -4.20 5.14
N GLN A 24 -13.91 -5.33 5.50
CA GLN A 24 -14.51 -6.31 6.42
C GLN A 24 -14.63 -5.75 7.85
N ALA A 25 -13.68 -4.94 8.31
CA ALA A 25 -13.78 -4.25 9.59
C ALA A 25 -15.01 -3.33 9.63
N LEU A 26 -15.23 -2.53 8.58
CA LEU A 26 -16.42 -1.67 8.44
C LEU A 26 -17.73 -2.48 8.42
N ALA A 27 -17.77 -3.57 7.65
CA ALA A 27 -18.93 -4.44 7.59
C ALA A 27 -19.25 -5.07 8.96
N THR A 28 -18.21 -5.48 9.70
CA THR A 28 -18.35 -6.06 11.04
C THR A 28 -18.88 -5.02 12.04
N ARG A 29 -18.42 -3.75 11.98
CA ARG A 29 -18.95 -2.69 12.86
C ARG A 29 -20.44 -2.44 12.60
N LYS A 30 -20.84 -2.45 11.33
CA LYS A 30 -22.26 -2.33 10.95
C LYS A 30 -23.08 -3.48 11.51
N MET A 31 -22.60 -4.72 11.36
CA MET A 31 -23.24 -5.92 11.91
C MET A 31 -23.42 -5.84 13.43
N LEU A 32 -22.39 -5.39 14.17
CA LEU A 32 -22.48 -5.20 15.62
C LEU A 32 -23.52 -4.13 16.01
N MET A 33 -23.57 -3.02 15.27
CA MET A 33 -24.59 -1.98 15.48
C MET A 33 -25.99 -2.51 15.20
N ASP A 34 -26.18 -3.31 14.15
CA ASP A 34 -27.47 -3.93 13.84
C ASP A 34 -27.92 -4.89 14.96
N MET A 35 -26.99 -5.67 15.53
CA MET A 35 -27.27 -6.53 16.70
C MET A 35 -27.66 -5.72 17.94
N TYR A 36 -27.03 -4.58 18.16
CA TYR A 36 -27.36 -3.68 19.27
C TYR A 36 -28.76 -3.07 19.08
N CYS A 37 -29.07 -2.59 17.87
CA CYS A 37 -30.39 -2.09 17.51
C CYS A 37 -31.49 -3.16 17.68
N GLN A 38 -31.17 -4.42 17.36
CA GLN A 38 -32.06 -5.58 17.57
C GLN A 38 -32.10 -6.06 19.03
N ARG A 39 -31.41 -5.39 19.96
CA ARG A 39 -31.28 -5.76 21.39
C ARG A 39 -30.76 -7.18 21.61
N LYS A 40 -29.99 -7.71 20.65
CA LYS A 40 -29.33 -9.02 20.77
C LYS A 40 -28.08 -8.92 21.65
N ILE A 41 -27.40 -7.78 21.64
CA ILE A 41 -26.23 -7.47 22.49
C ILE A 41 -26.52 -6.24 23.35
N ASP A 42 -25.89 -6.15 24.52
CA ASP A 42 -25.97 -4.95 25.36
C ASP A 42 -24.90 -3.92 24.97
N ARG A 43 -25.06 -2.71 25.49
CA ARG A 43 -24.11 -1.61 25.26
C ARG A 43 -22.69 -1.96 25.73
N THR A 44 -22.57 -2.72 26.82
CA THR A 44 -21.27 -3.19 27.33
C THR A 44 -20.60 -4.14 26.34
N ASP A 45 -21.35 -5.07 25.76
CA ASP A 45 -20.85 -6.04 24.78
C ASP A 45 -20.45 -5.32 23.48
N LEU A 46 -21.27 -4.37 23.03
CA LEU A 46 -20.97 -3.54 21.86
C LEU A 46 -19.65 -2.78 22.03
N ASN A 47 -19.45 -2.18 23.19
CA ASN A 47 -18.22 -1.44 23.49
C ASN A 47 -17.00 -2.36 23.52
N ALA A 48 -17.11 -3.54 24.15
CA ALA A 48 -16.04 -4.52 24.20
C ALA A 48 -15.66 -5.03 22.80
N LEU A 49 -16.65 -5.41 21.99
CA LEU A 49 -16.44 -5.88 20.62
C LEU A 49 -15.87 -4.78 19.72
N THR A 50 -16.31 -3.54 19.88
CA THR A 50 -15.79 -2.39 19.11
C THR A 50 -14.35 -2.07 19.48
N TYR A 51 -14.00 -2.15 20.77
CA TYR A 51 -12.64 -1.92 21.26
C TYR A 51 -11.64 -2.95 20.70
N VAL A 52 -12.00 -4.23 20.72
CA VAL A 52 -11.17 -5.30 20.12
C VAL A 52 -10.92 -5.05 18.63
N MET A 53 -11.91 -4.54 17.90
CA MET A 53 -11.77 -4.19 16.49
C MET A 53 -10.89 -2.96 16.21
N GLN A 54 -10.58 -2.13 17.21
CA GLN A 54 -9.68 -0.98 17.04
C GLN A 54 -8.23 -1.46 16.87
N GLY A 55 -7.79 -2.47 17.62
CA GLY A 55 -6.45 -3.06 17.49
C GLY A 55 -6.19 -3.57 16.07
N ALA A 56 -7.12 -4.38 15.54
CA ALA A 56 -7.05 -4.86 14.16
C ALA A 56 -6.96 -3.71 13.13
N SER A 57 -7.63 -2.58 13.39
CA SER A 57 -7.60 -1.43 12.47
C SER A 57 -6.26 -0.68 12.44
N VAL A 58 -5.48 -0.71 13.54
CA VAL A 58 -4.15 -0.09 13.61
C VAL A 58 -3.13 -0.96 12.89
N ASP A 59 -3.17 -2.27 13.14
CA ASP A 59 -2.28 -3.23 12.49
C ASP A 59 -2.49 -3.25 10.96
N HIS A 60 -3.75 -3.18 10.51
CA HIS A 60 -4.06 -3.05 9.08
C HIS A 60 -3.50 -1.77 8.46
N LYS A 61 -3.51 -0.63 9.17
CA LYS A 61 -2.89 0.61 8.68
C LYS A 61 -1.38 0.44 8.53
N GLY A 62 -0.72 -0.17 9.51
CA GLY A 62 0.72 -0.44 9.45
C GLY A 62 1.10 -1.32 8.27
N ILE A 63 0.31 -2.35 7.96
CA ILE A 63 0.53 -3.20 6.78
C ILE A 63 0.37 -2.40 5.48
N GLN A 64 -0.69 -1.58 5.36
CA GLN A 64 -0.93 -0.75 4.17
C GLN A 64 0.18 0.28 3.94
N GLU A 65 0.62 0.94 5.01
CA GLU A 65 1.73 1.89 4.95
C GLU A 65 3.05 1.20 4.57
N GLY A 66 3.28 -0.01 5.11
CA GLY A 66 4.43 -0.85 4.76
C GLY A 66 4.44 -1.28 3.29
N GLU A 67 3.30 -1.68 2.72
CA GLU A 67 3.19 -1.99 1.30
C GLU A 67 3.40 -0.76 0.42
N LYS A 68 2.86 0.39 0.81
CA LYS A 68 3.06 1.65 0.09
C LYS A 68 4.55 2.03 0.04
N LEU A 69 5.25 1.91 1.16
CA LEU A 69 6.70 2.14 1.26
C LEU A 69 7.50 1.18 0.36
N LYS A 70 7.10 -0.09 0.25
CA LYS A 70 7.75 -1.05 -0.66
C LYS A 70 7.60 -0.62 -2.12
N ILE A 71 6.39 -0.23 -2.52
CA ILE A 71 6.12 0.25 -3.89
C ILE A 71 6.92 1.51 -4.19
N GLU A 72 7.00 2.46 -3.25
CA GLU A 72 7.79 3.68 -3.43
C GLU A 72 9.28 3.37 -3.59
N ARG A 73 9.83 2.45 -2.79
CA ARG A 73 11.23 2.00 -2.94
C ARG A 73 11.50 1.36 -4.30
N GLU A 74 10.61 0.51 -4.78
CA GLU A 74 10.75 -0.11 -6.10
C GLU A 74 10.69 0.93 -7.22
N LYS A 75 9.81 1.93 -7.11
CA LYS A 75 9.77 3.06 -8.07
C LYS A 75 11.08 3.83 -8.11
N VAL A 76 11.67 4.13 -6.96
CA VAL A 76 12.97 4.81 -6.88
C VAL A 76 14.05 3.96 -7.55
N ALA A 77 14.12 2.66 -7.26
CA ALA A 77 15.11 1.77 -7.87
C ALA A 77 14.97 1.68 -9.40
N ILE A 78 13.74 1.72 -9.93
CA ILE A 78 13.49 1.77 -11.38
C ILE A 78 13.98 3.10 -11.97
N GLN A 79 13.72 4.21 -11.28
CA GLN A 79 14.17 5.54 -11.72
C GLN A 79 15.70 5.65 -11.72
N GLU A 80 16.38 5.14 -10.68
CA GLU A 80 17.85 5.09 -10.63
C GLU A 80 18.42 4.31 -11.81
N ARG A 81 17.86 3.13 -12.11
CA ARG A 81 18.27 2.35 -13.29
C ARG A 81 18.04 3.10 -14.60
N ALA A 82 16.92 3.80 -14.72
CA ALA A 82 16.62 4.58 -15.91
C ALA A 82 17.62 5.73 -16.11
N VAL A 83 18.02 6.39 -15.02
CA VAL A 83 19.04 7.45 -15.06
C VAL A 83 20.38 6.88 -15.53
N ILE A 84 20.84 5.78 -14.94
CA ILE A 84 22.10 5.13 -15.33
C ILE A 84 22.10 4.78 -16.83
N VAL A 85 21.04 4.12 -17.32
CA VAL A 85 20.93 3.78 -18.74
C VAL A 85 20.91 5.03 -19.63
N SER A 86 20.25 6.11 -19.18
CA SER A 86 20.21 7.36 -19.94
C SER A 86 21.59 8.04 -20.02
N GLU A 87 22.38 7.99 -18.95
CA GLU A 87 23.73 8.53 -18.90
C GLU A 87 24.68 7.70 -19.79
N GLU A 88 24.61 6.37 -19.72
CA GLU A 88 25.37 5.49 -20.60
C GLU A 88 25.05 5.71 -22.09
N MET A 89 23.77 5.91 -22.42
CA MET A 89 23.33 6.17 -23.79
C MET A 89 23.79 7.53 -24.29
N LYS A 90 23.78 8.57 -23.43
CA LYS A 90 24.36 9.88 -23.77
C LYS A 90 25.84 9.77 -24.08
N LEU A 91 26.61 9.08 -23.24
CA LEU A 91 28.05 8.93 -23.43
C LEU A 91 28.38 8.20 -24.75
N LYS A 92 27.60 7.17 -25.10
CA LYS A 92 27.71 6.51 -26.41
C LYS A 92 27.36 7.42 -27.59
N GLN A 93 26.35 8.28 -27.42
CA GLN A 93 25.98 9.25 -28.46
C GLN A 93 27.05 10.33 -28.64
N GLU A 94 27.63 10.82 -27.55
CA GLU A 94 28.75 11.78 -27.57
C GLU A 94 29.97 11.19 -28.30
N GLN A 95 30.37 9.96 -27.97
CA GLN A 95 31.44 9.25 -28.68
C GLN A 95 31.13 9.10 -30.18
N ARG A 96 29.88 8.79 -30.52
CA ARG A 96 29.49 8.63 -31.92
C ARG A 96 29.50 9.96 -32.69
N ILE A 97 29.20 11.07 -32.01
CA ILE A 97 29.30 12.41 -32.58
C ILE A 97 30.76 12.74 -32.85
N GLU A 98 31.66 12.53 -31.88
CA GLU A 98 33.10 12.75 -32.07
C GLU A 98 33.66 11.93 -33.24
N GLU A 99 33.29 10.65 -33.37
CA GLU A 99 33.69 9.82 -34.51
C GLU A 99 33.20 10.40 -35.85
N LEU A 100 31.96 10.88 -35.90
CA LEU A 100 31.39 11.46 -37.13
C LEU A 100 32.00 12.82 -37.47
N GLU A 101 32.31 13.63 -36.47
CA GLU A 101 33.01 14.91 -36.65
C GLU A 101 34.42 14.69 -37.19
N ALA A 102 35.17 13.72 -36.66
CA ALA A 102 36.49 13.37 -37.17
C ALA A 102 36.46 12.88 -38.63
N ILE A 103 35.48 12.05 -39.00
CA ILE A 103 35.29 11.61 -40.39
C ILE A 103 34.95 12.78 -41.29
N LEU A 104 34.10 13.70 -40.84
CA LEU A 104 33.76 14.90 -41.61
C LEU A 104 34.98 15.79 -41.84
N GLU A 105 35.83 15.96 -40.82
CA GLU A 105 37.07 16.73 -40.92
C GLU A 105 38.05 16.08 -41.91
N GLU A 106 38.28 14.77 -41.82
CA GLU A 106 39.09 14.03 -42.81
C GLU A 106 38.55 14.18 -44.24
N MET A 107 37.23 14.03 -44.42
CA MET A 107 36.61 14.21 -45.74
C MET A 107 36.75 15.65 -46.27
N GLN A 108 36.74 16.65 -45.39
CA GLN A 108 36.89 18.05 -45.75
C GLN A 108 38.34 18.38 -46.14
N ASP A 109 39.30 17.78 -45.44
CA ASP A 109 40.72 17.86 -45.77
C ASP A 109 41.03 17.18 -47.11
N GLU A 110 40.46 16.01 -47.38
CA GLU A 110 40.58 15.35 -48.69
C GLU A 110 40.00 16.21 -49.83
N LEU A 111 38.84 16.85 -49.61
CA LEU A 111 38.20 17.74 -50.58
C LEU A 111 38.98 19.02 -50.85
N THR A 112 39.72 19.52 -49.87
CA THR A 112 40.53 20.74 -50.00
C THR A 112 41.93 20.47 -50.57
N GLN A 113 42.46 19.25 -50.46
CA GLN A 113 43.72 18.85 -51.13
C GLN A 113 43.56 18.48 -52.61
N VAL A 114 42.33 18.21 -53.07
CA VAL A 114 42.04 17.83 -54.47
C VAL A 114 41.69 19.05 -55.36
N ASN A 115 41.48 20.23 -54.77
CA ASN A 115 41.33 21.52 -55.48
C ASN A 115 42.64 22.33 -55.49
#